data_AF-A0A101CKH0-F1
#
_entry.id   AF-A0A101CKH0-F1
#
_cell.length_a   1.000
_cell.length_b   1.000
_cell.length_c   1.000
_cell.angle_alpha   90.00
_cell.angle_beta   90.00
_cell.angle_gamma   90.00
#
_symmetry.space_group_name_H-M   'P 1'
#
loop_
_entity.id
_entity.type
_entity.pdbx_description
1 polymer ?
#
loop_
_entity_poly.entity_id
_entity_poly.type
_entity_poly.pdbx_seq_one_letter_code
_entity_poly.pdbx_strand_id
1 'polypeptide(L)'
;MKKFLNYFLLASIVTMFVASCKPDDEPFFEGDSLLLFESPEVSAADGDYALAYGVTNAVDGDHNVSLVFNQSKSTAVLGTDFTIVKGSDVLKGGTARGNFKINVTQAAAVAKKNAVFTMTNSTLGKATFNQEVLVNFACSSNLAGTYAYSTVNYFTPDTGVIGTVPVTGSVTFTVSASSNEYTVSDASFGGYRALYGGTTTATGVRMRDLCNKISLFGTNQYGDTHAISNVVVNGNKLTFRWSTSYGEYGTTTLTKSNGNWPALN
;
A
#
# COMPACT_ATOMS: atom_id res chain seq x y z
N MET A 1 0.05 -42.75 52.11
CA MET A 1 0.33 -43.09 50.70
C MET A 1 -0.42 -42.21 49.67
N LYS A 2 -0.99 -41.05 50.03
CA LYS A 2 -1.67 -40.15 49.06
C LYS A 2 -0.84 -38.96 48.54
N LYS A 3 0.33 -38.69 49.14
CA LYS A 3 1.17 -37.54 48.75
C LYS A 3 2.25 -37.87 47.70
N PHE A 4 2.63 -39.14 47.53
CA PHE A 4 3.61 -39.55 46.52
C PHE A 4 2.99 -39.79 45.12
N LEU A 5 1.69 -40.06 45.04
CA LEU A 5 1.00 -40.30 43.77
C LEU A 5 0.75 -39.00 42.96
N ASN A 6 0.63 -37.85 43.65
CA ASN A 6 0.40 -36.56 42.98
C ASN A 6 1.66 -35.95 42.34
N TYR A 7 2.86 -36.27 42.83
CA TYR A 7 4.09 -35.78 42.22
C TYR A 7 4.49 -36.61 40.98
N PHE A 8 4.13 -37.89 40.94
CA PHE A 8 4.41 -38.74 39.77
C PHE A 8 3.47 -38.44 38.59
N LEU A 9 2.22 -38.02 38.86
CA LEU A 9 1.27 -37.59 37.82
C LEU A 9 1.59 -36.19 37.24
N LEU A 10 2.21 -35.30 38.03
CA LEU A 10 2.61 -33.97 37.54
C LEU A 10 3.91 -34.02 36.72
N ALA A 11 4.83 -34.93 37.05
CA ALA A 11 6.10 -35.09 36.34
C ALA A 11 5.97 -35.78 34.96
N SER A 12 4.86 -36.50 34.73
CA SER A 12 4.59 -37.21 33.47
C SER A 12 3.79 -36.37 32.45
N ILE A 13 3.16 -35.26 32.87
CA ILE A 13 2.45 -34.34 31.97
C ILE A 13 3.38 -33.24 31.41
N VAL A 14 4.45 -32.88 32.14
CA VAL A 14 5.37 -31.79 31.71
C VAL A 14 6.41 -32.27 30.68
N THR A 15 6.67 -33.57 30.57
CA THR A 15 7.63 -34.13 29.60
C THR A 15 7.04 -34.39 28.20
N MET A 16 5.71 -34.34 28.04
CA MET A 16 5.06 -34.49 26.73
C MET A 16 4.99 -33.21 25.88
N PHE A 17 5.27 -32.02 26.46
CA PHE A 17 5.15 -30.75 25.73
C PHE A 17 6.45 -30.24 25.09
N VAL A 18 7.60 -30.88 25.36
CA VAL A 18 8.91 -30.46 24.81
C VAL A 18 9.40 -31.32 23.65
N ALA A 19 8.62 -32.32 23.22
CA ALA A 19 9.00 -33.23 22.13
C ALA A 19 8.24 -32.98 20.81
N SER A 20 7.31 -32.01 20.73
CA SER A 20 6.46 -31.85 19.53
C SER A 20 6.86 -30.73 18.56
N CYS A 21 8.00 -30.06 18.77
CA CYS A 21 8.56 -29.15 17.77
C CYS A 21 10.06 -29.42 17.66
N LYS A 22 10.42 -30.59 17.12
CA LYS A 22 11.75 -30.70 16.51
C LYS A 22 11.72 -29.85 15.23
N PRO A 23 12.78 -29.07 14.93
CA PRO A 23 12.95 -28.39 13.65
C PRO A 23 13.00 -29.33 12.44
N ASP A 24 13.05 -30.66 12.67
CA ASP A 24 13.19 -31.68 11.65
C ASP A 24 11.87 -32.03 10.92
N ASP A 25 10.73 -31.51 11.38
CA ASP A 25 9.40 -31.77 10.78
C ASP A 25 8.82 -30.54 10.07
N GLU A 26 9.65 -29.67 9.48
CA GLU A 26 9.12 -28.85 8.39
C GLU A 26 8.71 -29.80 7.26
N PRO A 27 7.46 -29.75 6.77
CA PRO A 27 7.01 -30.63 5.70
C PRO A 27 7.82 -30.34 4.43
N PHE A 28 8.91 -31.08 4.24
CA PHE A 28 9.67 -31.08 3.01
C PHE A 28 8.92 -31.91 1.97
N PHE A 29 8.72 -31.34 0.79
CA PHE A 29 8.13 -32.08 -0.32
C PHE A 29 9.22 -32.97 -0.93
N GLU A 30 9.19 -34.28 -0.68
CA GLU A 30 10.17 -35.21 -1.28
C GLU A 30 9.94 -35.51 -2.78
N GLY A 31 8.94 -34.88 -3.40
CA GLY A 31 8.58 -35.13 -4.80
C GLY A 31 9.31 -34.23 -5.82
N ASP A 32 8.93 -34.39 -7.09
CA ASP A 32 9.50 -33.63 -8.21
C ASP A 32 9.44 -32.11 -8.00
N SER A 33 10.34 -31.36 -8.63
CA SER A 33 10.28 -29.90 -8.67
C SER A 33 9.13 -29.45 -9.59
N LEU A 34 8.05 -28.94 -8.99
CA LEU A 34 6.82 -28.56 -9.67
C LEU A 34 6.69 -27.04 -9.73
N LEU A 35 6.55 -26.48 -10.93
CA LEU A 35 6.43 -25.05 -11.20
C LEU A 35 5.07 -24.49 -10.74
N LEU A 36 5.09 -23.32 -10.10
CA LEU A 36 3.90 -22.58 -9.62
C LEU A 36 4.16 -21.08 -9.46
N PHE A 37 3.10 -20.26 -9.45
CA PHE A 37 3.18 -18.92 -8.88
C PHE A 37 3.21 -18.99 -7.35
N GLU A 38 3.91 -18.06 -6.71
CA GLU A 38 3.99 -18.02 -5.24
C GLU A 38 2.62 -17.75 -4.59
N SER A 39 1.73 -17.05 -5.30
CA SER A 39 0.35 -16.77 -4.88
C SER A 39 -0.60 -16.85 -6.08
N PRO A 40 -1.85 -17.32 -5.91
CA PRO A 40 -2.86 -17.31 -6.97
C PRO A 40 -3.40 -15.89 -7.26
N GLU A 41 -3.23 -14.95 -6.32
CA GLU A 41 -3.70 -13.57 -6.44
C GLU A 41 -2.72 -12.60 -5.78
N VAL A 42 -2.47 -11.47 -6.42
CA VAL A 42 -1.59 -10.41 -5.94
C VAL A 42 -2.14 -9.03 -6.29
N SER A 43 -1.65 -8.00 -5.60
CA SER A 43 -1.91 -6.60 -5.95
C SER A 43 -0.62 -5.92 -6.41
N ALA A 44 -0.63 -5.35 -7.62
CA ALA A 44 0.47 -4.60 -8.19
C ALA A 44 0.19 -3.10 -8.14
N ALA A 45 1.12 -2.35 -7.56
CA ALA A 45 1.11 -0.89 -7.65
C ALA A 45 1.32 -0.43 -9.10
N ASP A 46 0.95 0.80 -9.41
CA ASP A 46 1.42 1.48 -10.61
C ASP A 46 2.95 1.54 -10.65
N GLY A 47 3.53 1.42 -11.85
CA GLY A 47 4.96 1.28 -12.05
C GLY A 47 5.44 -0.18 -12.13
N ASP A 48 6.71 -0.38 -11.82
CA ASP A 48 7.38 -1.69 -11.92
C ASP A 48 6.94 -2.64 -10.81
N TYR A 49 6.51 -3.85 -11.19
CA TYR A 49 6.13 -4.90 -10.26
C TYR A 49 6.80 -6.23 -10.62
N ALA A 50 7.43 -6.85 -9.62
CA ALA A 50 8.03 -8.17 -9.74
C ALA A 50 6.98 -9.24 -9.44
N LEU A 51 6.66 -10.06 -10.45
CA LEU A 51 5.73 -11.17 -10.30
C LEU A 51 6.53 -12.44 -10.02
N ALA A 52 6.48 -12.89 -8.77
CA ALA A 52 7.25 -14.03 -8.30
C ALA A 52 6.62 -15.36 -8.72
N TYR A 53 7.50 -16.30 -9.09
CA TYR A 53 7.16 -17.69 -9.30
C TYR A 53 8.22 -18.56 -8.63
N GLY A 54 7.91 -19.84 -8.47
CA GLY A 54 8.86 -20.77 -7.95
C GLY A 54 8.52 -22.20 -8.30
N VAL A 55 9.21 -23.08 -7.61
CA VAL A 55 9.06 -24.52 -7.69
C VAL A 55 9.00 -25.11 -6.29
N THR A 56 8.40 -26.30 -6.14
CA THR A 56 8.31 -26.99 -4.84
C THR A 56 9.66 -27.35 -4.24
N ASN A 57 10.68 -27.58 -5.07
CA ASN A 57 12.05 -27.89 -4.69
C ASN A 57 13.06 -27.21 -5.61
N ALA A 58 14.27 -26.94 -5.12
CA ALA A 58 15.35 -26.43 -5.97
C ALA A 58 15.57 -27.33 -7.19
N VAL A 59 15.80 -26.72 -8.36
CA VAL A 59 15.96 -27.45 -9.62
C VAL A 59 17.40 -27.90 -9.85
N ASP A 60 17.56 -29.02 -10.55
CA ASP A 60 18.85 -29.45 -11.09
C ASP A 60 19.00 -28.93 -12.53
N GLY A 61 19.98 -28.04 -12.73
CA GLY A 61 20.22 -27.40 -14.02
C GLY A 61 19.35 -26.17 -14.28
N ASP A 62 19.53 -25.57 -15.46
CA ASP A 62 18.86 -24.32 -15.83
C ASP A 62 17.55 -24.59 -16.58
N HIS A 63 16.48 -23.90 -16.19
CA HIS A 63 15.15 -24.04 -16.79
C HIS A 63 14.62 -22.69 -17.28
N ASN A 64 14.20 -22.64 -18.55
CA ASN A 64 13.57 -21.45 -19.12
C ASN A 64 12.08 -21.43 -18.77
N VAL A 65 11.63 -20.36 -18.13
CA VAL A 65 10.22 -20.13 -17.78
C VAL A 65 9.76 -18.84 -18.44
N SER A 66 8.56 -18.87 -19.02
CA SER A 66 7.97 -17.70 -19.68
C SER A 66 6.58 -17.39 -19.13
N LEU A 67 6.32 -16.11 -18.94
CA LEU A 67 5.03 -15.56 -18.55
C LEU A 67 4.13 -15.41 -19.77
N VAL A 68 2.88 -15.85 -19.66
CA VAL A 68 1.89 -15.77 -20.73
C VAL A 68 0.69 -14.98 -20.23
N PHE A 69 0.38 -13.87 -20.91
CA PHE A 69 -0.77 -13.05 -20.59
C PHE A 69 -2.05 -13.64 -21.18
N ASN A 70 -3.12 -13.72 -20.37
CA ASN A 70 -4.43 -14.22 -20.78
C ASN A 70 -5.43 -13.06 -20.93
N GLN A 71 -5.53 -12.51 -22.14
CA GLN A 71 -6.46 -11.41 -22.43
C GLN A 71 -7.93 -11.77 -22.15
N SER A 72 -8.34 -13.03 -22.38
CA SER A 72 -9.75 -13.45 -22.25
C SER A 72 -10.27 -13.41 -20.82
N LYS A 73 -9.37 -13.50 -19.84
CA LYS A 73 -9.67 -13.42 -18.40
C LYS A 73 -9.29 -12.08 -17.77
N SER A 74 -8.77 -11.15 -18.55
CA SER A 74 -8.22 -9.88 -18.07
C SER A 74 -9.09 -8.71 -18.47
N THR A 75 -9.21 -7.73 -17.58
CA THR A 75 -9.80 -6.42 -17.92
C THR A 75 -8.74 -5.44 -18.44
N ALA A 76 -7.46 -5.70 -18.15
CA ALA A 76 -6.32 -4.98 -18.69
C ALA A 76 -5.99 -5.39 -20.13
N VAL A 77 -5.39 -4.46 -20.88
CA VAL A 77 -4.92 -4.62 -22.25
C VAL A 77 -3.40 -4.46 -22.28
N LEU A 78 -2.68 -5.50 -22.73
CA LEU A 78 -1.23 -5.47 -22.88
C LEU A 78 -0.79 -4.35 -23.85
N GLY A 79 0.25 -3.61 -23.48
CA GLY A 79 0.78 -2.47 -24.26
C GLY A 79 0.02 -1.16 -24.04
N THR A 80 -1.19 -1.20 -23.48
CA THR A 80 -1.97 0.00 -23.13
C THR A 80 -2.02 0.21 -21.63
N ASP A 81 -2.49 -0.80 -20.89
CA ASP A 81 -2.70 -0.71 -19.44
C ASP A 81 -1.46 -1.11 -18.64
N PHE A 82 -0.64 -1.99 -19.21
CA PHE A 82 0.62 -2.44 -18.64
C PHE A 82 1.54 -2.98 -19.74
N THR A 83 2.82 -3.13 -19.45
CA THR A 83 3.79 -3.83 -20.31
C THR A 83 4.45 -4.98 -19.57
N ILE A 84 4.89 -6.01 -20.29
CA ILE A 84 5.75 -7.07 -19.75
C ILE A 84 7.19 -6.65 -20.00
N VAL A 85 7.86 -6.20 -18.93
CA VAL A 85 9.26 -5.72 -18.98
C VAL A 85 10.23 -6.89 -19.02
N LYS A 86 9.94 -7.95 -18.27
CA LYS A 86 10.69 -9.22 -18.25
C LYS A 86 9.68 -10.37 -18.28
N GLY A 87 9.43 -10.90 -19.48
CA GLY A 87 8.47 -11.98 -19.71
C GLY A 87 9.08 -13.38 -19.70
N SER A 88 10.41 -13.48 -19.67
CA SER A 88 11.15 -14.74 -19.62
C SER A 88 12.20 -14.68 -18.52
N ASP A 89 12.42 -15.82 -17.88
CA ASP A 89 13.42 -15.97 -16.83
C ASP A 89 14.14 -17.32 -16.97
N VAL A 90 15.39 -17.38 -16.50
CA VAL A 90 16.17 -18.61 -16.43
C VAL A 90 16.28 -18.99 -14.96
N LEU A 91 15.47 -19.95 -14.53
CA LEU A 91 15.57 -20.52 -13.19
C LEU A 91 16.87 -21.34 -13.12
N LYS A 92 17.83 -20.90 -12.32
CA LYS A 92 19.17 -21.48 -12.26
C LYS A 92 19.21 -22.74 -11.42
N GLY A 93 20.09 -23.66 -11.79
CA GLY A 93 20.36 -24.85 -10.98
C GLY A 93 20.68 -24.48 -9.53
N GLY A 94 20.11 -25.22 -8.58
CA GLY A 94 20.22 -24.97 -7.14
C GLY A 94 19.30 -23.86 -6.60
N THR A 95 18.42 -23.29 -7.42
CA THR A 95 17.45 -22.28 -6.99
C THR A 95 16.01 -22.78 -7.08
N ALA A 96 15.12 -22.20 -6.27
CA ALA A 96 13.69 -22.57 -6.24
C ALA A 96 12.75 -21.42 -6.61
N ARG A 97 13.28 -20.24 -6.90
CA ARG A 97 12.50 -19.00 -7.10
C ARG A 97 13.04 -18.20 -8.27
N GLY A 98 12.12 -17.56 -8.98
CA GLY A 98 12.42 -16.62 -10.04
C GLY A 98 11.41 -15.48 -10.07
N ASN A 99 11.58 -14.57 -11.03
CA ASN A 99 10.65 -13.47 -11.19
C ASN A 99 10.49 -13.05 -12.65
N PHE A 100 9.25 -12.65 -12.95
CA PHE A 100 8.93 -11.81 -14.10
C PHE A 100 8.81 -10.35 -13.65
N LYS A 101 8.79 -9.44 -14.61
CA LYS A 101 8.58 -8.02 -14.34
C LYS A 101 7.52 -7.47 -15.29
N ILE A 102 6.52 -6.81 -14.72
CA ILE A 102 5.54 -6.01 -15.46
C ILE A 102 5.68 -4.54 -15.06
N ASN A 103 5.20 -3.64 -15.91
CA ASN A 103 5.06 -2.23 -15.58
C ASN A 103 3.60 -1.82 -15.78
N VAL A 104 2.92 -1.44 -14.71
CA VAL A 104 1.51 -1.07 -14.69
C VAL A 104 1.37 0.42 -14.89
N THR A 105 0.50 0.85 -15.80
CA THR A 105 0.24 2.28 -15.99
C THR A 105 -0.64 2.82 -14.86
N GLN A 106 -0.42 4.09 -14.49
CA GLN A 106 -1.26 4.76 -13.51
C GLN A 106 -2.75 4.75 -13.92
N ALA A 107 -3.05 4.93 -15.22
CA ALA A 107 -4.42 4.92 -15.72
C ALA A 107 -5.12 3.56 -15.47
N ALA A 108 -4.41 2.45 -15.65
CA ALA A 108 -4.96 1.12 -15.41
C ALA A 108 -5.16 0.84 -13.91
N ALA A 109 -4.26 1.32 -13.06
CA ALA A 109 -4.39 1.25 -11.61
C ALA A 109 -5.56 2.10 -11.09
N VAL A 110 -5.77 3.31 -11.63
CA VAL A 110 -6.95 4.16 -11.37
C VAL A 110 -8.24 3.44 -11.75
N ALA A 111 -8.24 2.80 -12.92
CA ALA A 111 -9.37 2.04 -13.43
C ALA A 111 -9.57 0.69 -12.71
N LYS A 112 -8.69 0.33 -11.74
CA LYS A 112 -8.71 -0.95 -11.01
C LYS A 112 -8.80 -2.16 -11.94
N LYS A 113 -8.09 -2.08 -13.07
CA LYS A 113 -8.01 -3.19 -14.01
C LYS A 113 -7.20 -4.34 -13.40
N ASN A 114 -7.32 -5.50 -14.01
CA ASN A 114 -6.58 -6.70 -13.62
C ASN A 114 -6.04 -7.41 -14.84
N ALA A 115 -4.92 -8.10 -14.64
CA ALA A 115 -4.29 -8.95 -15.63
C ALA A 115 -4.12 -10.37 -15.06
N VAL A 116 -4.51 -11.36 -15.85
CA VAL A 116 -4.37 -12.77 -15.53
C VAL A 116 -3.23 -13.36 -16.34
N PHE A 117 -2.35 -14.10 -15.68
CA PHE A 117 -1.20 -14.73 -16.32
C PHE A 117 -1.11 -16.21 -16.01
N THR A 118 -0.50 -16.95 -16.94
CA THR A 118 -0.05 -18.34 -16.76
C THR A 118 1.43 -18.45 -17.06
N MET A 119 2.02 -19.63 -16.87
CA MET A 119 3.41 -19.91 -17.23
C MET A 119 3.55 -21.06 -18.22
N THR A 120 4.58 -20.96 -19.04
CA THR A 120 5.05 -22.03 -19.93
C THR A 120 6.51 -22.35 -19.66
N ASN A 121 6.81 -23.65 -19.68
CA ASN A 121 8.13 -24.24 -19.62
C ASN A 121 8.04 -25.65 -20.24
N SER A 122 9.17 -26.19 -20.70
CA SER A 122 9.27 -27.49 -21.37
C SER A 122 10.00 -28.57 -20.57
N THR A 123 10.51 -28.27 -19.37
CA THR A 123 11.46 -29.12 -18.63
C THR A 123 11.08 -29.44 -17.19
N LEU A 124 10.11 -28.73 -16.61
CA LEU A 124 9.60 -28.89 -15.26
C LEU A 124 8.17 -29.39 -15.29
N GLY A 125 7.81 -30.18 -14.27
CA GLY A 125 6.42 -30.50 -13.99
C GLY A 125 5.65 -29.25 -13.54
N LYS A 126 4.32 -29.29 -13.66
CA LYS A 126 3.43 -28.23 -13.17
C LYS A 126 2.78 -28.69 -11.87
N ALA A 127 2.73 -27.80 -10.88
CA ALA A 127 1.92 -28.06 -9.69
C ALA A 127 0.43 -28.11 -10.05
N THR A 128 -0.37 -28.79 -9.25
CA THR A 128 -1.84 -28.83 -9.43
C THR A 128 -2.54 -27.53 -9.02
N PHE A 129 -1.81 -26.63 -8.35
CA PHE A 129 -2.30 -25.34 -7.84
C PHE A 129 -1.43 -24.18 -8.35
N ASN A 130 -1.93 -22.95 -8.20
CA ASN A 130 -1.25 -21.69 -8.56
C ASN A 130 -0.62 -21.70 -9.97
N GLN A 131 -1.29 -22.30 -10.95
CA GLN A 131 -0.86 -22.31 -12.36
C GLN A 131 -1.30 -21.05 -13.12
N GLU A 132 -2.15 -20.25 -12.48
CA GLU A 132 -2.66 -18.97 -12.95
C GLU A 132 -2.54 -17.98 -11.80
N VAL A 133 -2.23 -16.73 -12.11
CA VAL A 133 -2.22 -15.63 -11.15
C VAL A 133 -3.07 -14.47 -11.63
N LEU A 134 -3.94 -13.99 -10.74
CA LEU A 134 -4.67 -12.73 -10.91
C LEU A 134 -3.86 -11.58 -10.31
N VAL A 135 -3.50 -10.60 -11.12
CA VAL A 135 -2.83 -9.38 -10.70
C VAL A 135 -3.82 -8.24 -10.71
N ASN A 136 -4.25 -7.78 -9.54
CA ASN A 136 -5.09 -6.59 -9.39
C ASN A 136 -4.22 -5.33 -9.42
N PHE A 137 -4.53 -4.39 -10.31
CA PHE A 137 -3.81 -3.12 -10.34
C PHE A 137 -4.39 -2.17 -9.29
N ALA A 138 -3.50 -1.65 -8.45
CA ALA A 138 -3.82 -0.71 -7.39
C ALA A 138 -2.86 0.46 -7.45
N CYS A 139 -3.25 1.60 -6.88
CA CYS A 139 -2.33 2.73 -6.78
C CYS A 139 -1.60 2.67 -5.46
N SER A 140 -0.29 2.91 -5.51
CA SER A 140 0.48 3.07 -4.28
C SER A 140 0.13 4.42 -3.63
N SER A 141 -0.08 4.42 -2.32
CA SER A 141 -0.15 5.66 -1.54
C SER A 141 0.76 5.57 -0.33
N ASN A 142 1.74 6.47 -0.28
CA ASN A 142 2.65 6.60 0.84
C ASN A 142 2.81 8.08 1.23
N LEU A 143 1.72 8.62 1.77
CA LEU A 143 1.66 10.00 2.28
C LEU A 143 1.72 10.05 3.81
N ALA A 144 2.08 8.96 4.49
CA ALA A 144 2.24 9.00 5.93
C ALA A 144 3.47 9.83 6.32
N GLY A 145 3.37 10.59 7.40
CA GLY A 145 4.48 11.36 7.94
C GLY A 145 4.06 12.69 8.57
N THR A 146 5.06 13.42 9.05
CA THR A 146 4.88 14.76 9.61
C THR A 146 5.47 15.79 8.66
N TYR A 147 4.69 16.82 8.33
CA TYR A 147 5.03 17.85 7.36
C TYR A 147 4.95 19.22 7.99
N ALA A 148 5.90 20.09 7.68
CA ALA A 148 5.79 21.50 8.04
C ALA A 148 4.73 22.16 7.15
N TYR A 149 3.80 22.91 7.73
CA TYR A 149 2.83 23.69 6.97
C TYR A 149 3.14 25.19 7.06
N SER A 150 2.72 25.91 6.03
CA SER A 150 2.57 27.36 5.99
C SER A 150 1.23 27.68 5.34
N THR A 151 0.31 28.27 6.11
CA THR A 151 -1.05 28.58 5.68
C THR A 151 -1.25 30.09 5.61
N VAL A 152 -1.72 30.57 4.45
CA VAL A 152 -2.02 31.97 4.15
C VAL A 152 -3.44 32.08 3.59
N ASN A 153 -3.93 33.32 3.44
CA ASN A 153 -5.24 33.62 2.89
C ASN A 153 -6.37 32.84 3.60
N TYR A 154 -6.28 32.75 4.93
CA TYR A 154 -7.27 32.06 5.74
C TYR A 154 -8.42 33.00 6.10
N PHE A 155 -9.62 32.46 6.19
CA PHE A 155 -10.86 33.22 6.34
C PHE A 155 -11.88 32.46 7.17
N THR A 156 -12.68 33.20 7.93
CA THR A 156 -13.90 32.72 8.58
C THR A 156 -15.06 33.67 8.27
N PRO A 157 -16.30 33.15 8.08
CA PRO A 157 -17.50 33.98 7.99
C PRO A 157 -17.71 34.90 9.19
N ASP A 158 -17.24 34.52 10.39
CA ASP A 158 -17.52 35.26 11.63
C ASP A 158 -16.89 36.66 11.65
N THR A 159 -15.69 36.79 11.06
CA THR A 159 -14.94 38.06 11.05
C THR A 159 -15.01 38.76 9.72
N GLY A 160 -15.21 38.03 8.61
CA GLY A 160 -15.17 38.58 7.27
C GLY A 160 -13.79 39.05 6.81
N VAL A 161 -12.74 38.83 7.60
CA VAL A 161 -11.37 39.29 7.34
C VAL A 161 -10.51 38.15 6.82
N ILE A 162 -9.71 38.43 5.78
CA ILE A 162 -8.73 37.49 5.23
C ILE A 162 -7.38 37.71 5.91
N GLY A 163 -6.91 36.70 6.63
CA GLY A 163 -5.56 36.68 7.18
C GLY A 163 -4.52 36.33 6.12
N THR A 164 -3.56 37.23 5.91
CA THR A 164 -2.51 37.08 4.88
C THR A 164 -1.14 36.73 5.46
N VAL A 165 -0.92 36.98 6.75
CA VAL A 165 0.33 36.63 7.45
C VAL A 165 0.40 35.09 7.60
N PRO A 166 1.47 34.43 7.14
CA PRO A 166 1.57 32.98 7.21
C PRO A 166 1.51 32.44 8.64
N VAL A 167 0.69 31.42 8.83
CA VAL A 167 0.63 30.63 10.06
C VAL A 167 1.37 29.33 9.81
N THR A 168 2.33 29.01 10.67
CA THR A 168 3.22 27.86 10.50
C THR A 168 3.09 26.86 11.64
N GLY A 169 3.51 25.63 11.37
CA GLY A 169 3.49 24.53 12.32
C GLY A 169 3.73 23.21 11.62
N SER A 170 3.29 22.12 12.24
CA SER A 170 3.39 20.77 11.70
C SER A 170 2.02 20.09 11.64
N VAL A 171 1.82 19.29 10.61
CA VAL A 171 0.67 18.38 10.49
C VAL A 171 1.18 16.95 10.34
N THR A 172 0.51 15.99 10.95
CA THR A 172 0.83 14.56 10.83
C THR A 172 -0.27 13.84 10.08
N PHE A 173 0.11 13.05 9.09
CA PHE A 173 -0.72 12.09 8.38
C PHE A 173 -0.38 10.69 8.89
N THR A 174 -1.34 10.04 9.55
CA THR A 174 -1.18 8.69 10.10
C THR A 174 -2.03 7.71 9.31
N VAL A 175 -1.44 6.60 8.87
CA VAL A 175 -2.15 5.55 8.11
C VAL A 175 -3.38 5.08 8.89
N SER A 176 -4.53 5.07 8.22
CA SER A 176 -5.77 4.49 8.76
C SER A 176 -5.85 2.98 8.47
N ALA A 177 -6.88 2.29 8.96
CA ALA A 177 -7.07 0.85 8.74
C ALA A 177 -7.18 0.44 7.25
N SER A 178 -7.51 1.38 6.36
CA SER A 178 -7.53 1.18 4.91
C SER A 178 -6.25 1.72 4.28
N SER A 179 -5.62 0.92 3.41
CA SER A 179 -4.54 1.39 2.56
C SER A 179 -5.05 2.60 1.75
N ASN A 180 -4.27 3.67 1.73
CA ASN A 180 -4.56 4.95 1.07
C ASN A 180 -5.45 5.96 1.82
N GLU A 181 -5.76 5.71 3.09
CA GLU A 181 -6.42 6.69 3.96
C GLU A 181 -5.50 7.11 5.12
N TYR A 182 -5.59 8.38 5.49
CA TYR A 182 -4.77 8.99 6.54
C TYR A 182 -5.63 9.82 7.49
N THR A 183 -5.47 9.62 8.79
CA THR A 183 -5.99 10.59 9.76
C THR A 183 -5.09 11.82 9.74
N VAL A 184 -5.69 13.00 9.71
CA VAL A 184 -4.97 14.28 9.68
C VAL A 184 -5.01 14.91 11.07
N SER A 185 -3.87 15.28 11.63
CA SER A 185 -3.82 15.86 12.98
C SER A 185 -4.50 17.23 13.10
N ASP A 186 -4.56 17.98 12.00
CA ASP A 186 -5.27 19.25 11.86
C ASP A 186 -5.62 19.51 10.39
N ALA A 187 -6.88 19.33 10.01
CA ALA A 187 -7.35 19.55 8.64
C ALA A 187 -7.51 21.04 8.26
N SER A 188 -7.36 21.96 9.21
CA SER A 188 -7.28 23.41 8.94
C SER A 188 -5.84 23.89 8.75
N PHE A 189 -4.85 23.02 9.00
CA PHE A 189 -3.43 23.32 8.85
C PHE A 189 -3.03 24.64 9.54
N GLY A 190 -3.42 24.79 10.80
CA GLY A 190 -3.21 25.99 11.63
C GLY A 190 -4.23 27.12 11.43
N GLY A 191 -5.12 27.01 10.44
CA GLY A 191 -6.15 28.02 10.15
C GLY A 191 -7.08 28.27 11.34
N TYR A 192 -7.61 27.21 11.96
CA TYR A 192 -8.52 27.36 13.10
C TYR A 192 -7.86 28.03 14.29
N ARG A 193 -6.60 27.68 14.57
CA ARG A 193 -5.83 28.33 15.63
C ARG A 193 -5.64 29.82 15.36
N ALA A 194 -5.45 30.22 14.11
CA ALA A 194 -5.29 31.63 13.75
C ALA A 194 -6.61 32.41 13.79
N LEU A 195 -7.72 31.76 13.43
CA LEU A 195 -9.05 32.37 13.39
C LEU A 195 -9.70 32.46 14.77
N TYR A 196 -9.57 31.42 15.59
CA TYR A 196 -10.28 31.25 16.86
C TYR A 196 -9.37 31.26 18.10
N GLY A 197 -8.05 31.27 17.90
CA GLY A 197 -7.07 31.25 18.99
C GLY A 197 -6.90 29.89 19.67
N GLY A 198 -6.07 29.87 20.71
CA GLY A 198 -5.85 28.72 21.58
C GLY A 198 -5.13 27.55 20.90
N THR A 199 -5.58 26.33 21.19
CA THR A 199 -5.08 25.07 20.61
C THR A 199 -6.06 24.45 19.61
N THR A 200 -6.98 25.25 19.07
CA THR A 200 -8.06 24.78 18.21
C THR A 200 -7.52 24.24 16.89
N THR A 201 -7.83 22.98 16.60
CA THR A 201 -7.48 22.30 15.35
C THR A 201 -8.72 21.63 14.77
N ALA A 202 -8.74 21.37 13.46
CA ALA A 202 -9.82 20.60 12.84
C ALA A 202 -9.49 19.11 12.92
N THR A 203 -10.21 18.37 13.77
CA THR A 203 -9.99 16.94 14.04
C THR A 203 -11.17 16.10 13.55
N GLY A 204 -10.97 14.81 13.27
CA GLY A 204 -12.04 13.92 12.75
C GLY A 204 -12.12 13.85 11.22
N VAL A 205 -11.46 14.78 10.53
CA VAL A 205 -11.27 14.77 9.08
C VAL A 205 -10.10 13.86 8.70
N ARG A 206 -10.27 13.13 7.61
CA ARG A 206 -9.26 12.23 7.03
C ARG A 206 -8.88 12.71 5.63
N MET A 207 -7.69 12.34 5.20
CA MET A 207 -7.21 12.49 3.83
C MET A 207 -7.21 11.13 3.14
N ARG A 208 -7.64 11.09 1.89
CA ARG A 208 -7.54 9.91 1.04
C ARG A 208 -6.76 10.27 -0.21
N ASP A 209 -5.89 9.36 -0.62
CA ASP A 209 -5.18 9.44 -1.90
C ASP A 209 -5.63 8.29 -2.78
N LEU A 210 -6.36 8.61 -3.85
CA LEU A 210 -6.74 7.63 -4.86
C LEU A 210 -5.96 7.94 -6.12
N CYS A 211 -4.84 7.25 -6.28
CA CYS A 211 -4.03 7.32 -7.50
C CYS A 211 -3.47 8.70 -7.78
N ASN A 212 -2.86 9.28 -6.76
CA ASN A 212 -2.35 10.64 -6.72
C ASN A 212 -3.46 11.70 -6.69
N LYS A 213 -4.74 11.34 -6.65
CA LYS A 213 -5.83 12.29 -6.40
C LYS A 213 -6.10 12.37 -4.90
N ILE A 214 -5.70 13.47 -4.28
CA ILE A 214 -5.95 13.68 -2.87
C ILE A 214 -7.34 14.29 -2.63
N SER A 215 -7.95 13.92 -1.51
CA SER A 215 -9.22 14.48 -1.04
C SER A 215 -9.29 14.48 0.48
N LEU A 216 -10.06 15.42 1.05
CA LEU A 216 -10.46 15.37 2.44
C LEU A 216 -11.88 14.79 2.55
N PHE A 217 -12.14 14.03 3.62
CA PHE A 217 -13.44 13.41 3.87
C PHE A 217 -13.68 13.17 5.36
N GLY A 218 -14.93 12.91 5.72
CA GLY A 218 -15.40 12.93 7.11
C GLY A 218 -15.83 14.32 7.55
N THR A 219 -16.14 14.46 8.83
CA THR A 219 -16.56 15.72 9.45
C THR A 219 -15.61 16.09 10.58
N ASN A 220 -15.41 17.40 10.78
CA ASN A 220 -14.68 17.87 11.94
C ASN A 220 -15.51 17.67 13.24
N GLN A 221 -14.96 18.07 14.39
CA GLN A 221 -15.64 18.01 15.69
C GLN A 221 -16.90 18.88 15.80
N TYR A 222 -17.15 19.76 14.83
CA TYR A 222 -18.32 20.64 14.76
C TYR A 222 -19.36 20.18 13.73
N GLY A 223 -19.09 19.08 13.03
CA GLY A 223 -19.97 18.51 12.00
C GLY A 223 -19.69 19.01 10.58
N ASP A 224 -18.68 19.87 10.37
CA ASP A 224 -18.37 20.41 9.05
C ASP A 224 -17.57 19.44 8.20
N THR A 225 -17.95 19.34 6.93
CA THR A 225 -17.15 18.65 5.91
C THR A 225 -16.03 19.55 5.42
N HIS A 226 -14.90 18.94 5.03
CA HIS A 226 -13.74 19.63 4.49
C HIS A 226 -13.49 19.20 3.04
N ALA A 227 -13.00 20.12 2.22
CA ALA A 227 -12.63 19.88 0.83
C ALA A 227 -11.25 20.47 0.53
N ILE A 228 -10.59 19.93 -0.50
CA ILE A 228 -9.35 20.50 -1.05
C ILE A 228 -9.49 20.75 -2.54
N SER A 229 -8.78 21.76 -3.02
CA SER A 229 -8.75 22.20 -4.41
C SER A 229 -7.41 22.85 -4.74
N ASN A 230 -7.16 23.13 -6.02
CA ASN A 230 -5.95 23.82 -6.50
C ASN A 230 -4.66 23.14 -6.00
N VAL A 231 -4.62 21.81 -6.07
CA VAL A 231 -3.47 21.00 -5.67
C VAL A 231 -2.34 21.22 -6.66
N VAL A 232 -1.17 21.62 -6.16
CA VAL A 232 0.04 21.86 -6.94
C VAL A 232 1.23 21.25 -6.22
N VAL A 233 1.96 20.39 -6.91
CA VAL A 233 3.22 19.83 -6.45
C VAL A 233 4.38 20.55 -7.11
N ASN A 234 5.33 21.03 -6.30
CA ASN A 234 6.59 21.61 -6.75
C ASN A 234 7.74 21.07 -5.88
N GLY A 235 8.35 19.97 -6.32
CA GLY A 235 9.43 19.29 -5.59
C GLY A 235 8.96 18.81 -4.20
N ASN A 236 9.58 19.34 -3.15
CA ASN A 236 9.23 19.02 -1.77
C ASN A 236 8.05 19.84 -1.20
N LYS A 237 7.41 20.69 -2.02
CA LYS A 237 6.26 21.50 -1.65
C LYS A 237 4.97 20.98 -2.30
N LEU A 238 3.93 20.84 -1.49
CA LEU A 238 2.56 20.53 -1.90
C LEU A 238 1.68 21.69 -1.46
N THR A 239 1.14 22.44 -2.41
CA THR A 239 0.25 23.58 -2.15
C THR A 239 -1.17 23.24 -2.54
N PHE A 240 -2.15 23.60 -1.71
CA PHE A 240 -3.58 23.43 -2.01
C PHE A 240 -4.41 24.44 -1.23
N ARG A 241 -5.66 24.64 -1.66
CA ARG A 241 -6.68 25.37 -0.91
C ARG A 241 -7.59 24.38 -0.20
N TRP A 242 -7.74 24.51 1.10
CA TRP A 242 -8.78 23.80 1.86
C TRP A 242 -9.97 24.72 2.12
N SER A 243 -11.16 24.12 2.28
CA SER A 243 -12.39 24.84 2.66
C SER A 243 -13.33 23.95 3.47
N THR A 244 -14.23 24.57 4.23
CA THR A 244 -15.24 23.86 5.05
C THR A 244 -16.67 24.15 4.57
N SER A 245 -17.62 23.31 4.96
CA SER A 245 -19.06 23.58 4.73
C SER A 245 -19.57 24.82 5.45
N TYR A 246 -18.91 25.25 6.53
CA TYR A 246 -19.21 26.51 7.22
C TYR A 246 -18.81 27.74 6.37
N GLY A 247 -17.95 27.57 5.37
CA GLY A 247 -17.46 28.67 4.51
C GLY A 247 -16.08 29.18 4.88
N GLU A 248 -15.37 28.49 5.77
CA GLU A 248 -13.98 28.79 6.09
C GLU A 248 -13.07 28.26 4.99
N TYR A 249 -11.88 28.85 4.87
CA TYR A 249 -10.87 28.37 3.94
C TYR A 249 -9.47 28.82 4.32
N GLY A 250 -8.48 28.25 3.64
CA GLY A 250 -7.09 28.69 3.66
C GLY A 250 -6.29 28.09 2.51
N THR A 251 -5.16 28.70 2.16
CA THR A 251 -4.19 28.16 1.22
C THR A 251 -2.97 27.66 1.99
N THR A 252 -2.75 26.36 1.94
CA THR A 252 -1.68 25.69 2.70
C THR A 252 -0.61 25.21 1.76
N THR A 253 0.65 25.40 2.16
CA THR A 253 1.80 24.70 1.58
C THR A 253 2.40 23.76 2.61
N LEU A 254 2.42 22.47 2.29
CA LEU A 254 3.10 21.43 3.05
C LEU A 254 4.50 21.20 2.49
N THR A 255 5.47 21.09 3.38
CA THR A 255 6.89 20.87 3.04
C THR A 255 7.36 19.54 3.59
N LYS A 256 7.86 18.67 2.70
CA LYS A 256 8.61 17.46 3.06
C LYS A 256 10.03 17.85 3.47
N SER A 257 10.49 17.32 4.61
CA SER A 257 11.87 17.46 5.06
C SER A 257 12.84 16.67 4.17
N ASN A 258 12.39 15.51 3.66
CA ASN A 258 13.20 14.60 2.85
C ASN A 258 12.45 14.21 1.56
N GLY A 259 13.07 14.45 0.41
CA GLY A 259 12.56 14.05 -0.89
C GLY A 259 11.39 14.91 -1.42
N ASN A 260 10.81 14.46 -2.53
CA ASN A 260 9.73 15.16 -3.23
C ASN A 260 8.35 14.55 -2.92
N TRP A 261 7.30 15.33 -3.17
CA TRP A 261 5.95 14.76 -3.25
C TRP A 261 5.81 13.94 -4.54
N PRO A 262 5.01 12.86 -4.52
CA PRO A 262 4.54 12.26 -5.77
C PRO A 262 3.70 13.28 -6.55
N ALA A 263 3.40 13.00 -7.82
CA ALA A 263 2.66 13.91 -8.69
C ALA A 263 1.16 13.96 -8.33
N LEU A 264 0.84 14.61 -7.21
CA LEU A 264 -0.51 14.72 -6.65
C LEU A 264 -1.38 15.76 -7.37
N ASN A 265 -2.69 15.51 -7.41
CA ASN A 265 -3.74 16.39 -7.94
C ASN A 265 -5.02 16.39 -7.08
#